data_AF-A0AAE6X0F5-F1
#
_entry.id   AF-A0AAE6X0F5-F1
#
_cell.length_a   1.000
_cell.length_b   1.000
_cell.length_c   1.000
_cell.angle_alpha   90.00
_cell.angle_beta   90.00
_cell.angle_gamma   90.00
#
_symmetry.space_group_name_H-M   'P 1'
#
loop_
_entity.id
_entity.type
_entity.pdbx_description
1 polymer ?
#
loop_
_entity_poly.entity_id
_entity_poly.type
_entity_poly.pdbx_seq_one_letter_code
_entity_poly.pdbx_strand_id
1 'polypeptide(L)' 'MTIKSIKALHKKLFGRIHIFAGEFRDVSLMKENTRFCEPQYINMSFQELFDNLIQKMNGQI' A
#
# COMPACT_ATOMS: atom_id res chain seq x y z
N MET A 1 -11.84 -0.48 -4.01
CA MET A 1 -10.59 -1.29 -4.00
C MET A 1 -10.07 -1.29 -2.57
N THR A 2 -9.69 -2.43 -1.99
CA THR A 2 -9.37 -2.53 -0.54
C THR A 2 -7.90 -2.91 -0.31
N ILE A 3 -7.40 -2.71 0.92
CA ILE A 3 -6.07 -3.22 1.34
C ILE A 3 -5.95 -4.72 1.03
N LYS A 4 -6.99 -5.50 1.35
CA LYS A 4 -7.03 -6.94 1.08
C LYS A 4 -6.81 -7.23 -0.41
N SER A 5 -7.44 -6.46 -1.29
CA SER A 5 -7.30 -6.62 -2.74
C SER A 5 -5.85 -6.36 -3.21
N ILE A 6 -5.18 -5.33 -2.68
CA ILE A 6 -3.79 -5.04 -3.04
C ILE A 6 -2.83 -6.08 -2.48
N LYS A 7 -3.00 -6.47 -1.21
CA LYS A 7 -2.21 -7.56 -0.60
C LYS A 7 -2.34 -8.86 -1.41
N ALA A 8 -3.56 -9.20 -1.85
CA ALA A 8 -3.80 -10.36 -2.70
C ALA A 8 -3.12 -10.25 -4.08
N LEU A 9 -3.16 -9.07 -4.72
CA LEU A 9 -2.47 -8.82 -5.99
C LEU A 9 -0.95 -8.97 -5.82
N HIS A 10 -0.37 -8.35 -4.79
CA HIS A 10 1.06 -8.45 -4.51
C HIS A 10 1.48 -9.91 -4.26
N LYS A 11 0.68 -10.67 -3.51
CA LYS A 11 0.90 -12.11 -3.31
C LYS A 11 0.82 -12.91 -4.61
N LYS A 12 -0.15 -12.61 -5.48
CA LYS A 12 -0.29 -13.30 -6.77
C LYS A 12 0.92 -13.06 -7.68
N LEU A 13 1.46 -11.85 -7.69
CA LEU A 13 2.60 -11.47 -8.53
C LEU A 13 3.92 -12.05 -8.02
N PHE A 14 4.16 -12.01 -6.71
CA PHE A 14 5.49 -12.27 -6.13
C PHE A 14 5.56 -13.50 -5.22
N GLY A 15 4.44 -14.18 -4.96
CA GLY A 15 4.37 -15.28 -3.99
C GLY A 15 5.16 -16.54 -4.35
N ARG A 16 5.64 -16.65 -5.59
CA ARG A 16 6.57 -17.72 -5.99
C ARG A 16 8.04 -17.38 -5.71
N ILE A 17 8.36 -16.12 -5.43
CA ILE A 17 9.73 -15.61 -5.30
C ILE A 17 10.00 -15.16 -3.87
N HIS A 18 9.01 -14.57 -3.20
CA HIS A 18 9.18 -13.97 -1.87
C HIS A 18 8.16 -14.52 -0.86
N ILE A 19 8.68 -14.95 0.29
CA ILE A 19 7.86 -15.47 1.40
C ILE A 19 6.93 -14.41 2.02
N PHE A 20 7.35 -13.14 1.96
CA PHE A 20 6.59 -12.00 2.46
C PHE A 20 5.61 -11.43 1.42
N ALA A 21 5.47 -12.07 0.25
CA ALA A 21 4.56 -11.58 -0.77
C ALA A 21 3.12 -11.51 -0.24
N GLY A 22 2.55 -10.31 -0.39
CA GLY A 22 1.25 -9.95 0.15
C GLY A 22 1.30 -9.19 1.47
N GLU A 23 2.44 -9.08 2.15
CA GLU A 23 2.56 -8.29 3.38
C GLU A 23 3.07 -6.87 3.11
N PHE A 24 2.74 -5.95 4.03
CA PHE A 24 3.42 -4.66 4.07
C PHE A 24 4.81 -4.84 4.64
N ARG A 25 5.74 -4.00 4.22
CA ARG A 25 7.08 -3.99 4.79
C ARG A 25 7.07 -3.50 6.23
N ASP A 26 8.00 -4.03 6.99
CA ASP A 26 8.29 -3.71 8.39
C ASP A 26 9.56 -2.85 8.55
N VAL A 27 10.28 -2.61 7.45
CA VAL A 27 11.48 -1.77 7.41
C VAL A 27 11.24 -0.45 6.66
N SER A 28 11.99 0.57 7.02
CA SER A 28 12.08 1.84 6.29
C SER A 28 12.85 1.65 4.99
N LEU A 29 12.39 2.28 3.91
CA LEU A 29 13.06 2.22 2.61
C LEU A 29 13.30 3.62 2.06
N MET A 30 14.38 3.76 1.30
CA MET A 30 14.71 4.94 0.52
C MET A 30 15.22 4.52 -0.85
N LYS A 31 15.01 5.38 -1.85
CA LYS A 31 15.64 5.27 -3.17
C LYS A 31 16.33 6.60 -3.46
N GLU A 32 17.64 6.54 -3.68
CA GLU A 32 18.48 7.74 -3.81
C GLU A 32 18.24 8.69 -2.62
N ASN A 33 17.86 9.95 -2.89
CA ASN A 33 17.60 10.95 -1.85
C ASN A 33 16.12 10.99 -1.40
N THR A 34 15.28 10.05 -1.86
CA THR A 34 13.86 10.02 -1.52
C THR A 34 13.54 8.91 -0.53
N ARG A 35 13.05 9.30 0.64
CA ARG A 35 12.53 8.40 1.68
C ARG A 35 11.06 8.09 1.39
N PHE A 36 10.67 6.82 1.47
CA PHE A 36 9.28 6.40 1.36
C PHE A 36 8.55 6.51 2.70
N CYS A 37 7.22 6.35 2.68
CA CYS A 37 6.37 6.31 3.88
C CYS A 37 6.94 5.36 4.96
N GLU A 38 7.05 5.77 6.22
CA GLU A 38 7.56 4.87 7.26
C GLU A 38 6.61 3.68 7.48
N PRO A 39 7.13 2.46 7.72
CA PRO A 39 6.34 1.22 7.68
C PRO A 39 5.12 1.24 8.61
N GLN A 40 5.25 1.83 9.79
CA GLN A 40 4.18 2.00 10.77
C GLN A 40 3.00 2.87 10.28
N TYR A 41 3.20 3.71 9.27
CA TYR A 41 2.18 4.60 8.73
C TYR A 41 1.54 4.10 7.44
N ILE A 42 2.09 3.03 6.81
CA ILE A 42 1.60 2.55 5.50
C ILE A 42 0.10 2.25 5.52
N ASN A 43 -0.38 1.54 6.54
CA ASN A 43 -1.78 1.15 6.62
C ASN A 43 -2.72 2.37 6.75
N MET A 44 -2.38 3.31 7.64
CA MET A 44 -3.15 4.53 7.87
C MET A 44 -3.17 5.40 6.61
N SER A 45 -2.00 5.73 6.06
CA SER A 45 -1.91 6.55 4.86
C SER A 45 -2.61 5.91 3.66
N PHE A 46 -2.59 4.58 3.56
CA PHE A 46 -3.32 3.87 2.50
C PHE A 46 -4.84 4.10 2.61
N GLN A 47 -5.41 3.94 3.81
CA GLN A 47 -6.84 4.14 4.03
C GLN A 47 -7.25 5.58 3.68
N GLU A 48 -6.51 6.57 4.22
CA GLU A 48 -6.76 7.99 3.95
C GLU A 48 -6.71 8.31 2.45
N LEU A 49 -5.69 7.81 1.74
CA LEU A 49 -5.56 8.03 0.30
C LEU A 49 -6.72 7.42 -0.49
N PHE A 50 -7.15 6.20 -0.12
CA PHE A 50 -8.25 5.54 -0.82
C PHE A 50 -9.62 6.14 -0.51
N ASP A 51 -9.85 6.54 0.73
CA ASP A 51 -11.10 7.22 1.11
C ASP A 51 -11.23 8.54 0.36
N ASN A 52 -10.13 9.30 0.27
CA ASN A 52 -10.07 10.53 -0.52
C ASN A 52 -10.29 10.27 -2.01
N LEU A 53 -9.72 9.19 -2.56
CA LEU A 53 -9.92 8.81 -3.95
C LEU A 53 -11.39 8.46 -4.23
N ILE A 54 -12.02 7.69 -3.34
CA ILE A 54 -13.43 7.31 -3.47
C ILE A 54 -14.34 8.54 -3.38
N GLN A 55 -14.09 9.45 -2.44
CA GLN A 55 -14.83 10.71 -2.33
C GLN A 55 -14.74 11.53 -3.62
N LYS A 56 -13.53 11.65 -4.20
CA LYS A 56 -13.31 12.32 -5.50
C LYS A 56 -14.06 11.64 -6.63
N MET A 57 -14.05 10.30 -6.69
CA MET A 57 -14.75 9.54 -7.73
C MET A 57 -16.28 9.68 -7.62
N ASN A 58 -16.80 9.86 -6.41
CA ASN A 58 -18.23 10.03 -6.14
C ASN A 58 -18.72 11.48 -6.35
N GLY A 59 -17.84 12.40 -6.78
CA GLY A 59 -18.20 13.80 -7.02
C GLY A 59 -18.55 14.57 -5.74
N GLN A 60 -18.01 14.15 -4.58
CA GLN A 60 -18.24 14.82 -3.30
C GLN A 60 -17.24 15.96 -3.02
N ILE A 61 -16.69 16.56 -4.09
CA ILE A 61 -15.84 17.77 -4.06
C ILE A 61 -16.25 18.69 -5.20
#